data_AF-A0A2G5CGF8-F1
#
_entry.id   AF-A0A2G5CGF8-F1
#
_cell.length_a   1.000
_cell.length_b   1.000
_cell.length_c   1.000
_cell.angle_alpha   90.00
_cell.angle_beta   90.00
_cell.angle_gamma   90.00
#
_symmetry.space_group_name_H-M   'P 1'
#
loop_
_entity.id
_entity.type
_entity.pdbx_description
1 polymer ?
#
loop_
_entity_poly.entity_id
_entity_poly.type
_entity_poly.pdbx_seq_one_letter_code
_entity_poly.pdbx_strand_id
1 'polypeptide(L)'
;MEGIYIRALSNVSFLRTSDDTFRKYFPVRRSTIPMEEQRRNTGSLSLVRAKQSKSIYEAALLTHETSDPEALLKVKQWEVEMYQEELAKRDGIRIRRRPPTGPPSNYVGPFEMCLQNEGDTPRNILEEIIWTKHTEVSQLKERRPLHVLKKAIENTPVRDFVGALKNSYLRTGLPALIAEVKKASPSRGVLREDFDPIQIAQAYEKAGAACLSVLTDKKYFQGSFENLEAIRNAGIKCPLLCKEFIVDVWQIYYARTKGADAVLLIAAVLPDLDISYMIKICKMLGLATLVEVHDEREMDRVLQIDGIELIGINNRNLETFEVDTSNTKKLLEGERGEIIRQKDIIVVGESGMFTPDDISYVQATGVKAVSFSNLHRTMVFISFFFFLGIMSIWVL
;
A
#
# COMPACT_ATOMS: atom_id res chain seq x y z
N MET A 1 -1.72 -41.14 32.93
CA MET A 1 -1.16 -42.29 32.19
C MET A 1 -1.51 -42.07 30.73
N GLU A 2 -0.66 -41.32 30.03
CA GLU A 2 0.44 -41.83 29.17
C GLU A 2 -0.11 -42.24 27.78
N GLY A 3 0.44 -41.81 26.64
CA GLY A 3 1.76 -41.25 26.42
C GLY A 3 1.87 -40.39 25.16
N ILE A 4 2.86 -39.49 25.24
CA ILE A 4 3.38 -38.65 24.17
C ILE A 4 4.44 -39.47 23.43
N TYR A 5 4.34 -39.58 22.10
CA TYR A 5 5.37 -40.19 21.27
C TYR A 5 6.38 -39.12 20.81
N ILE A 6 7.61 -39.21 21.31
CA ILE A 6 8.77 -38.45 20.80
C ILE A 6 9.53 -39.37 19.84
N ARG A 7 9.66 -38.96 18.57
CA ARG A 7 10.45 -39.66 17.55
C ARG A 7 11.76 -38.90 17.35
N ALA A 8 12.87 -39.49 17.82
CA ALA A 8 14.21 -39.01 17.53
C ALA A 8 14.61 -39.37 16.10
N LEU A 9 15.14 -38.41 15.33
CA LEU A 9 15.82 -38.67 14.07
C LEU A 9 17.33 -38.63 14.30
N SER A 10 17.94 -39.78 14.13
CA SER A 10 19.38 -39.99 14.06
C SER A 10 19.88 -39.87 12.61
N ASN A 11 21.15 -39.49 12.49
CA ASN A 11 22.04 -39.65 11.34
C ASN A 11 21.97 -38.61 10.21
N VAL A 12 22.91 -37.66 10.23
CA VAL A 12 23.59 -37.22 9.00
C VAL A 12 25.11 -37.15 9.27
N SER A 13 25.83 -37.86 8.41
CA SER A 13 27.25 -38.15 8.38
C SER A 13 28.13 -36.95 7.97
N PHE A 14 29.27 -36.79 8.65
CA PHE A 14 30.36 -35.91 8.23
C PHE A 14 31.13 -36.51 7.05
N LEU A 15 31.15 -35.82 5.91
CA LEU A 15 32.13 -36.04 4.85
C LEU A 15 33.36 -35.17 5.12
N ARG A 16 34.48 -35.87 5.25
CA ARG A 16 35.85 -35.36 5.36
C ARG A 16 36.37 -35.18 3.93
N THR A 17 36.89 -34.01 3.58
CA THR A 17 37.85 -33.87 2.49
C THR A 17 39.04 -33.06 2.97
N SER A 18 40.18 -33.74 2.93
CA SER A 18 41.55 -33.26 2.95
C SER A 18 41.76 -32.22 1.84
N ASP A 19 42.47 -31.14 2.13
CA ASP A 19 43.76 -30.94 1.48
C ASP A 19 44.60 -29.90 2.24
N ASP A 20 45.87 -30.29 2.38
CA ASP A 20 46.94 -29.60 3.05
C ASP A 20 47.80 -28.87 2.00
N THR A 21 48.63 -27.95 2.47
CA THR A 21 49.91 -27.45 1.90
C THR A 21 50.10 -25.95 1.58
N PHE A 22 50.91 -25.35 2.48
CA PHE A 22 52.04 -24.40 2.32
C PHE A 22 51.78 -22.88 2.18
N ARG A 23 52.07 -22.07 3.23
CA ARG A 23 53.36 -21.38 3.61
C ARG A 23 53.82 -20.34 2.56
N LYS A 24 54.23 -19.09 2.83
CA LYS A 24 54.81 -18.39 4.01
C LYS A 24 54.93 -16.87 3.70
N TYR A 25 55.11 -16.06 4.75
CA TYR A 25 55.92 -14.83 4.90
C TYR A 25 55.20 -13.53 5.37
N PHE A 26 55.47 -13.22 6.65
CA PHE A 26 55.36 -11.95 7.40
C PHE A 26 56.46 -10.95 6.95
N PRO A 27 56.45 -9.62 7.27
CA PRO A 27 56.31 -9.14 8.65
C PRO A 27 55.63 -7.78 8.94
N VAL A 28 55.33 -7.67 10.23
CA VAL A 28 54.92 -6.53 11.07
C VAL A 28 55.96 -5.40 11.07
N ARG A 29 55.51 -4.14 11.15
CA ARG A 29 56.24 -3.06 11.84
C ARG A 29 55.31 -2.20 12.71
N ARG A 30 55.66 -2.10 13.99
CA ARG A 30 55.26 -1.08 14.98
C ARG A 30 56.24 0.10 14.91
N SER A 31 55.76 1.32 15.18
CA SER A 31 56.49 2.44 15.85
C SER A 31 55.65 3.73 15.75
N THR A 32 54.99 4.18 16.82
CA THR A 32 55.39 5.24 17.79
C THR A 32 55.04 6.69 17.39
N ILE A 33 54.42 7.35 18.35
CA ILE A 33 53.97 8.76 18.46
C ILE A 33 55.18 9.72 18.54
N PRO A 34 54.99 11.03 18.28
CA PRO A 34 55.27 12.00 19.35
C PRO A 34 54.17 13.05 19.57
N MET A 35 54.13 13.49 20.84
CA MET A 35 53.33 14.56 21.44
C MET A 35 53.54 15.94 20.79
N GLU A 36 52.49 16.77 20.86
CA GLU A 36 52.67 18.21 21.07
C GLU A 36 51.59 18.76 22.01
N GLU A 37 51.99 19.74 22.81
CA GLU A 37 51.43 20.16 24.09
C GLU A 37 50.95 21.60 23.98
N GLN A 38 49.72 21.95 24.39
CA GLN A 38 49.36 23.36 24.65
C GLN A 38 48.20 23.54 25.65
N ARG A 39 48.60 23.69 26.92
CA ARG A 39 48.18 24.64 27.97
C ARG A 39 46.76 25.28 28.00
N ARG A 40 46.19 25.12 29.22
CA ARG A 40 45.51 26.10 30.11
C ARG A 40 44.06 26.51 29.80
N ASN A 41 43.14 26.14 30.69
CA ASN A 41 42.64 27.12 31.68
C ASN A 41 42.02 26.47 32.91
N THR A 42 42.42 26.97 34.07
CA THR A 42 41.95 26.61 35.42
C THR A 42 40.86 27.57 35.87
N GLY A 43 39.77 27.05 36.43
CA GLY A 43 38.75 27.81 37.14
C GLY A 43 38.17 26.97 38.29
N SER A 44 38.57 27.29 39.51
CA SER A 44 38.16 26.70 40.79
C SER A 44 36.72 27.08 41.15
N LEU A 45 35.95 26.19 41.80
CA LEU A 45 35.43 26.39 43.17
C LEU A 45 34.37 25.35 43.62
N SER A 46 34.72 24.69 44.73
CA SER A 46 33.93 24.31 45.92
C SER A 46 32.60 23.53 45.84
N LEU A 47 32.64 22.40 46.55
CA LEU A 47 31.56 21.64 47.20
C LEU A 47 30.64 22.53 48.08
N VAL A 48 29.31 22.44 47.91
CA VAL A 48 28.31 22.46 49.01
C VAL A 48 27.11 21.58 48.63
N ARG A 49 26.74 20.70 49.55
CA ARG A 49 25.62 19.75 49.54
C ARG A 49 24.29 20.49 49.72
N ALA A 50 23.27 20.21 48.90
CA ALA A 50 21.88 20.55 49.20
C ALA A 50 20.94 19.38 48.89
N LYS A 51 19.96 19.22 49.79
CA LYS A 51 19.14 18.04 50.09
C LYS A 51 18.27 17.52 48.94
N GLN A 52 18.07 16.21 48.95
CA GLN A 52 16.99 15.49 48.28
C GLN A 52 15.61 16.08 48.60
N SER A 53 14.79 16.19 47.57
CA SER A 53 13.33 16.02 47.65
C SER A 53 12.91 15.05 46.53
N LYS A 54 12.51 13.84 46.94
CA LYS A 54 11.91 12.81 46.06
C LYS A 54 10.58 13.31 45.50
N SER A 55 10.33 13.08 44.21
CA SER A 55 9.03 12.59 43.74
C SER A 55 9.09 12.16 42.27
N ILE A 56 8.83 10.85 42.08
CA ILE A 56 8.16 10.22 40.93
C ILE A 56 8.78 10.52 39.56
N TYR A 57 9.62 9.61 39.06
CA TYR A 57 9.70 9.10 37.67
C TYR A 57 11.02 8.30 37.53
N GLU A 58 11.23 7.30 38.38
CA GLU A 58 12.13 6.19 38.04
C GLU A 58 11.28 5.16 37.30
N ALA A 59 11.07 5.41 36.01
CA ALA A 59 10.80 4.31 35.10
C ALA A 59 12.01 3.40 35.18
N ALA A 60 11.80 2.21 35.76
CA ALA A 60 12.81 1.17 35.86
C ALA A 60 13.24 0.78 34.44
N LEU A 61 14.30 1.42 33.95
CA LEU A 61 15.06 0.99 32.79
C LEU A 61 15.89 -0.24 33.22
N LEU A 62 15.21 -1.38 33.39
CA LEU A 62 15.88 -2.67 33.37
C LEU A 62 16.24 -2.96 31.91
N THR A 63 17.38 -2.43 31.49
CA THR A 63 18.05 -2.88 30.28
C THR A 63 18.57 -4.28 30.55
N HIS A 64 17.75 -5.29 30.27
CA HIS A 64 18.30 -6.61 29.98
C HIS A 64 19.02 -6.47 28.64
N GLU A 65 20.36 -6.60 28.66
CA GLU A 65 21.15 -6.83 27.46
C GLU A 65 20.66 -8.14 26.82
N THR A 66 19.65 -8.04 25.94
CA THR A 66 19.29 -9.13 25.05
C THR A 66 20.45 -9.28 24.07
N SER A 67 21.36 -10.20 24.37
CA SER A 67 22.52 -10.55 23.54
C SER A 67 22.15 -11.26 22.23
N ASP A 68 20.85 -11.44 21.97
CA ASP A 68 20.32 -12.00 20.73
C ASP A 68 20.05 -10.88 19.70
N PRO A 69 20.81 -10.84 18.58
CA PRO A 69 20.58 -9.90 17.49
C PRO A 69 19.17 -9.98 16.89
N GLU A 70 18.52 -11.15 16.94
CA GLU A 70 17.17 -11.35 16.41
C GLU A 70 16.12 -10.67 17.31
N ALA A 71 16.27 -10.80 18.63
CA ALA A 71 15.44 -10.07 19.61
C ALA A 71 15.57 -8.55 19.44
N LEU A 72 16.78 -8.03 19.26
CA LEU A 72 17.04 -6.61 19.00
C LEU A 72 16.38 -6.11 17.70
N LEU A 73 16.39 -6.93 16.64
CA LEU A 73 15.72 -6.59 15.39
C LEU A 73 14.21 -6.53 15.56
N LYS A 74 13.62 -7.48 16.31
CA LYS A 74 12.19 -7.51 16.65
C LYS A 74 11.77 -6.28 17.45
N VAL A 75 12.60 -5.84 18.41
CA VAL A 75 12.33 -4.61 19.18
C VAL A 75 12.34 -3.37 18.29
N LYS A 76 13.37 -3.18 17.46
CA LYS A 76 13.43 -2.04 16.52
C LYS A 76 12.27 -2.04 15.53
N GLN A 77 11.89 -3.21 15.05
CA GLN A 77 10.74 -3.36 14.17
C GLN A 77 9.45 -2.94 14.89
N TRP A 78 9.25 -3.38 16.13
CA TRP A 78 8.12 -2.96 16.96
C TRP A 78 8.09 -1.45 17.23
N GLU A 79 9.24 -0.81 17.48
CA GLU A 79 9.32 0.65 17.67
C GLU A 79 8.88 1.44 16.42
N VAL A 80 9.34 1.03 15.24
CA VAL A 80 8.92 1.63 13.96
C VAL A 80 7.41 1.46 13.76
N GLU A 81 6.87 0.32 14.17
CA GLU A 81 5.46 -0.01 14.02
C GLU A 81 4.58 0.79 14.98
N MET A 82 5.03 0.99 16.23
CA MET A 82 4.36 1.87 17.19
C MET A 82 4.30 3.31 16.70
N TYR A 83 5.41 3.81 16.14
CA TYR A 83 5.44 5.15 15.55
C TYR A 83 4.43 5.32 14.42
N GLN A 84 4.26 4.29 13.57
CA GLN A 84 3.25 4.29 12.52
C GLN A 84 1.81 4.31 13.06
N GLU A 85 1.55 3.62 14.18
CA GLU A 85 0.24 3.70 14.85
C GLU A 85 -0.02 5.06 15.50
N GLU A 86 1.00 5.70 16.07
CA GLU A 86 0.88 7.06 16.61
C GLU A 86 0.56 8.07 15.52
N LEU A 87 1.23 7.98 14.37
CA LEU A 87 0.91 8.79 13.20
C LEU A 87 -0.52 8.55 12.72
N ALA A 88 -0.94 7.28 12.61
CA ALA A 88 -2.30 6.92 12.22
C ALA A 88 -3.34 7.52 13.18
N LYS A 89 -3.10 7.45 14.50
CA LYS A 89 -3.98 8.05 15.52
C LYS A 89 -4.04 9.56 15.40
N ARG A 90 -2.89 10.23 15.21
CA ARG A 90 -2.80 11.69 15.00
C ARG A 90 -3.59 12.13 13.79
N ASP A 91 -3.44 11.41 12.68
CA ASP A 91 -4.13 11.67 11.42
C ASP A 91 -5.59 11.14 11.47
N GLY A 92 -5.99 10.50 12.58
CA GLY A 92 -7.38 10.14 12.82
C GLY A 92 -7.88 8.88 12.14
N ILE A 93 -6.96 8.08 11.63
CA ILE A 93 -7.24 6.82 10.96
C ILE A 93 -7.86 5.85 11.94
N ARG A 94 -9.03 5.32 11.57
CA ARG A 94 -9.75 4.36 12.40
C ARG A 94 -9.31 2.93 12.16
N ILE A 95 -8.86 2.58 10.94
CA ILE A 95 -8.49 1.22 10.58
C ILE A 95 -7.16 0.86 11.24
N ARG A 96 -7.16 -0.18 12.08
CA ARG A 96 -5.91 -0.68 12.66
C ARG A 96 -5.17 -1.46 11.61
N ARG A 97 -3.89 -1.17 11.42
CA ARG A 97 -3.08 -1.93 10.46
C ARG A 97 -2.68 -3.31 11.00
N ARG A 98 -2.80 -3.54 12.31
CA ARG A 98 -2.34 -4.73 13.02
C ARG A 98 -3.18 -5.02 14.27
N PRO A 99 -3.13 -6.26 14.82
CA PRO A 99 -3.66 -6.54 16.15
C PRO A 99 -2.98 -5.64 17.20
N PRO A 100 -3.70 -5.19 18.24
CA PRO A 100 -3.13 -4.43 19.35
C PRO A 100 -2.25 -5.36 20.20
N THR A 101 -1.07 -5.67 19.70
CA THR A 101 -0.12 -6.52 20.43
C THR A 101 0.69 -5.62 21.35
N GLY A 102 0.80 -6.02 22.63
CA GLY A 102 1.77 -5.43 23.54
C GLY A 102 3.21 -5.60 23.02
N PRO A 103 4.21 -4.95 23.64
CA PRO A 103 5.61 -5.18 23.29
C PRO A 103 5.93 -6.68 23.28
N PRO A 104 6.84 -7.14 22.40
CA PRO A 104 7.23 -8.55 22.34
C PRO A 104 7.56 -9.04 23.75
N SER A 105 6.89 -10.10 24.18
CA SER A 105 6.98 -10.63 25.53
C SER A 105 8.43 -10.84 25.93
N ASN A 106 8.87 -10.19 27.01
CA ASN A 106 9.96 -10.73 27.81
C ASN A 106 9.46 -12.07 28.37
N TYR A 107 9.95 -13.15 27.76
CA TYR A 107 9.81 -14.55 28.14
C TYR A 107 9.18 -14.78 29.54
N VAL A 108 7.93 -15.24 29.59
CA VAL A 108 7.23 -15.63 30.84
C VAL A 108 7.20 -17.16 30.96
N GLY A 109 8.36 -17.83 30.82
CA GLY A 109 8.47 -19.27 31.04
C GLY A 109 7.77 -20.14 29.96
N PRO A 110 7.53 -21.45 30.23
CA PRO A 110 7.13 -22.43 29.23
C PRO A 110 5.66 -22.36 28.78
N PHE A 111 4.92 -21.34 29.19
CA PHE A 111 3.51 -21.17 28.83
C PHE A 111 3.31 -19.81 28.16
N GLU A 112 3.13 -19.81 26.84
CA GLU A 112 2.56 -18.67 26.12
C GLU A 112 1.08 -18.54 26.52
N MET A 113 0.80 -17.68 27.50
CA MET A 113 -0.57 -17.32 27.84
C MET A 113 -0.99 -16.17 26.93
N CYS A 114 -1.43 -16.51 25.71
CA CYS A 114 -2.11 -15.57 24.83
C CYS A 114 -3.52 -15.38 25.39
N LEU A 115 -3.71 -14.42 26.29
CA LEU A 115 -5.03 -13.93 26.65
C LEU A 115 -5.66 -13.41 25.35
N GLN A 116 -6.58 -14.18 24.76
CA GLN A 116 -7.40 -13.70 23.65
C GLN A 116 -8.25 -12.54 24.18
N ASN A 117 -7.72 -11.32 24.10
CA ASN A 117 -8.50 -10.14 24.40
C ASN A 117 -9.49 -9.94 23.24
N GLU A 118 -10.73 -9.54 23.52
CA GLU A 118 -11.72 -9.19 22.48
C GLU A 118 -11.19 -8.13 21.49
N GLY A 119 -10.17 -7.36 21.90
CA GLY A 119 -9.44 -6.39 21.07
C GLY A 119 -8.52 -6.98 19.98
N ASP A 120 -8.17 -8.28 20.03
CA ASP A 120 -7.25 -8.94 19.09
C ASP A 120 -7.93 -9.48 17.82
N THR A 121 -9.19 -9.12 17.60
CA THR A 121 -9.92 -9.46 16.37
C THR A 121 -10.11 -8.24 15.48
N PRO A 122 -10.07 -8.40 14.14
CA PRO A 122 -10.37 -7.30 13.23
C PRO A 122 -11.82 -6.81 13.42
N ARG A 123 -12.02 -5.49 13.51
CA ARG A 123 -13.37 -4.92 13.72
C ARG A 123 -14.22 -4.88 12.45
N ASN A 124 -13.58 -4.82 11.29
CA ASN A 124 -14.24 -4.83 9.99
C ASN A 124 -13.39 -5.58 8.96
N ILE A 125 -13.98 -5.86 7.80
CA ILE A 125 -13.34 -6.62 6.73
C ILE A 125 -12.07 -5.93 6.21
N LEU A 126 -12.05 -4.59 6.14
CA LEU A 126 -10.87 -3.87 5.68
C LEU A 126 -9.71 -4.09 6.66
N GLU A 127 -9.97 -4.04 7.96
CA GLU A 127 -8.99 -4.33 9.01
C GLU A 127 -8.44 -5.76 8.86
N GLU A 128 -9.29 -6.77 8.61
CA GLU A 128 -8.86 -8.16 8.38
C GLU A 128 -7.96 -8.29 7.13
N ILE A 129 -8.35 -7.60 6.04
CA ILE A 129 -7.58 -7.56 4.80
C ILE A 129 -6.20 -6.97 5.05
N ILE A 130 -6.13 -5.82 5.73
CA ILE A 130 -4.86 -5.14 6.00
C ILE A 130 -3.94 -5.97 6.90
N TRP A 131 -4.49 -6.63 7.94
CA TRP A 131 -3.68 -7.49 8.81
C TRP A 131 -3.10 -8.67 8.04
N THR A 132 -3.93 -9.33 7.22
CA THR A 132 -3.48 -10.41 6.34
C THR A 132 -2.39 -9.91 5.39
N LYS A 133 -2.56 -8.71 4.84
CA LYS A 133 -1.62 -8.13 3.87
C LYS A 133 -0.25 -7.85 4.48
N HIS A 134 -0.17 -7.39 5.73
CA HIS A 134 1.12 -7.21 6.41
C HIS A 134 1.89 -8.53 6.51
N THR A 135 1.21 -9.62 6.85
CA THR A 135 1.82 -10.96 6.90
C THR A 135 2.28 -11.42 5.52
N GLU A 136 1.42 -11.28 4.50
CA GLU A 136 1.75 -11.65 3.11
C GLU A 136 2.97 -10.87 2.59
N VAL A 137 2.98 -9.55 2.77
CA VAL A 137 4.05 -8.67 2.29
C VAL A 137 5.36 -8.97 3.00
N SER A 138 5.33 -9.26 4.30
CA SER A 138 6.54 -9.63 5.05
C SER A 138 7.19 -10.90 4.48
N GLN A 139 6.38 -11.95 4.23
CA GLN A 139 6.87 -13.20 3.61
C GLN A 139 7.39 -12.98 2.18
N LEU A 140 6.74 -12.12 1.41
CA LEU A 140 7.18 -11.81 0.04
C LEU A 140 8.47 -10.99 0.03
N LYS A 141 8.66 -10.07 0.98
CA LYS A 141 9.89 -9.28 1.16
C LYS A 141 11.09 -10.17 1.48
N GLU A 142 10.91 -11.19 2.32
CA GLU A 142 11.95 -12.17 2.62
C GLU A 142 12.35 -12.97 1.37
N ARG A 143 11.37 -13.42 0.60
CA ARG A 143 11.61 -14.19 -0.64
C ARG A 143 12.21 -13.35 -1.76
N ARG A 144 11.80 -12.08 -1.87
CA ARG A 144 12.23 -11.17 -2.94
C ARG A 144 12.54 -9.78 -2.36
N PRO A 145 13.78 -9.57 -1.89
CA PRO A 145 14.18 -8.31 -1.29
C PRO A 145 14.08 -7.11 -2.24
N LEU A 146 13.88 -5.91 -1.68
CA LEU A 146 13.66 -4.68 -2.45
C LEU A 146 14.77 -4.36 -3.46
N HIS A 147 16.03 -4.65 -3.13
CA HIS A 147 17.16 -4.40 -4.04
C HIS A 147 17.08 -5.23 -5.33
N VAL A 148 16.47 -6.42 -5.28
CA VAL A 148 16.22 -7.26 -6.46
C VAL A 148 15.16 -6.62 -7.35
N LEU A 149 14.10 -6.06 -6.75
CA LEU A 149 13.06 -5.35 -7.49
C LEU A 149 13.59 -4.09 -8.17
N LYS A 150 14.41 -3.29 -7.47
CA LYS A 150 15.02 -2.07 -8.01
C LYS A 150 15.79 -2.34 -9.31
N LYS A 151 16.63 -3.38 -9.31
CA LYS A 151 17.39 -3.80 -10.50
C LYS A 151 16.50 -4.23 -11.67
N ALA A 152 15.33 -4.78 -11.39
CA ALA A 152 14.41 -5.27 -12.43
C ALA A 152 13.62 -4.15 -13.15
N ILE A 153 13.62 -2.91 -12.63
CA ILE A 153 12.78 -1.82 -13.14
C ILE A 153 13.49 -0.97 -14.20
N GLU A 154 14.82 -1.02 -14.27
CA GLU A 154 15.66 -0.04 -14.99
C GLU A 154 15.30 0.17 -16.48
N ASN A 155 14.60 -0.75 -17.14
CA ASN A 155 14.26 -0.66 -18.57
C ASN A 155 12.78 -0.89 -18.92
N THR A 156 11.88 -0.88 -17.93
CA THR A 156 10.46 -1.15 -18.22
C THR A 156 9.76 0.17 -18.59
N PRO A 157 9.11 0.33 -19.75
CA PRO A 157 8.36 1.55 -20.04
C PRO A 157 7.13 1.69 -19.13
N VAL A 158 6.74 2.93 -18.82
CA VAL A 158 5.48 3.26 -18.15
C VAL A 158 4.61 4.04 -19.12
N ARG A 159 3.31 3.82 -19.06
CA ARG A 159 2.32 4.57 -19.83
C ARG A 159 1.70 5.64 -18.96
N ASP A 160 1.42 6.78 -19.58
CA ASP A 160 0.83 7.91 -18.89
C ASP A 160 -0.65 7.64 -18.55
N PHE A 161 -0.89 7.16 -17.33
CA PHE A 161 -2.22 6.84 -16.81
C PHE A 161 -3.09 8.10 -16.69
N VAL A 162 -2.54 9.21 -16.17
CA VAL A 162 -3.28 10.47 -15.97
C VAL A 162 -3.61 11.08 -17.34
N GLY A 163 -2.64 11.12 -18.25
CA GLY A 163 -2.83 11.60 -19.61
C GLY A 163 -3.88 10.80 -20.38
N ALA A 164 -3.93 9.47 -20.22
CA ALA A 164 -4.96 8.64 -20.85
C ALA A 164 -6.39 9.03 -20.39
N LEU A 165 -6.58 9.28 -19.08
CA LEU A 165 -7.86 9.77 -18.56
C LEU A 165 -8.20 11.17 -19.10
N LYS A 166 -7.26 12.12 -19.03
CA LYS A 166 -7.45 13.49 -19.54
C LYS A 166 -7.83 13.48 -21.02
N ASN A 167 -7.08 12.74 -21.85
CA ASN A 167 -7.31 12.65 -23.28
C ASN A 167 -8.67 12.01 -23.61
N SER A 168 -9.09 10.98 -22.87
CA SER A 168 -10.40 10.37 -23.06
C SER A 168 -11.52 11.34 -22.74
N TYR A 169 -11.41 12.06 -21.61
CA TYR A 169 -12.39 13.07 -21.21
C TYR A 169 -12.47 14.21 -22.22
N LEU A 170 -11.34 14.75 -22.66
CA LEU A 170 -11.28 15.82 -23.66
C LEU A 170 -11.88 15.42 -25.02
N ARG A 171 -11.66 14.18 -25.46
CA ARG A 171 -12.17 13.67 -26.73
C ARG A 171 -13.68 13.46 -26.74
N THR A 172 -14.23 12.99 -25.62
CA THR A 172 -15.63 12.52 -25.56
C THR A 172 -16.57 13.49 -24.86
N GLY A 173 -16.03 14.43 -24.06
CA GLY A 173 -16.82 15.26 -23.15
C GLY A 173 -17.46 14.48 -22.00
N LEU A 174 -17.09 13.20 -21.82
CA LEU A 174 -17.72 12.24 -20.93
C LEU A 174 -16.69 11.66 -19.95
N PRO A 175 -17.08 11.25 -18.74
CA PRO A 175 -16.14 10.69 -17.77
C PRO A 175 -15.35 9.52 -18.33
N ALA A 176 -14.02 9.58 -18.21
CA ALA A 176 -13.13 8.54 -18.69
C ALA A 176 -13.32 7.22 -17.92
N LEU A 177 -13.40 6.11 -18.63
CA LEU A 177 -13.65 4.80 -18.01
C LEU A 177 -12.35 4.12 -17.58
N ILE A 178 -12.27 3.77 -16.29
CA ILE A 178 -11.33 2.79 -15.74
C ILE A 178 -12.05 1.46 -15.61
N ALA A 179 -11.80 0.53 -16.52
CA ALA A 179 -12.48 -0.76 -16.54
C ALA A 179 -11.76 -1.79 -15.66
N GLU A 180 -12.48 -2.36 -14.70
CA GLU A 180 -11.93 -3.23 -13.68
C GLU A 180 -12.05 -4.71 -14.08
N VAL A 181 -10.89 -5.38 -14.08
CA VAL A 181 -10.71 -6.81 -14.30
C VAL A 181 -10.73 -7.50 -12.94
N LYS A 182 -11.88 -8.09 -12.59
CA LYS A 182 -12.14 -8.68 -11.27
C LYS A 182 -12.79 -10.07 -11.38
N LYS A 183 -12.26 -11.04 -10.62
CA LYS A 183 -12.79 -12.40 -10.55
C LYS A 183 -13.84 -12.56 -9.45
N ALA A 184 -13.52 -12.10 -8.24
CA ALA A 184 -14.39 -12.22 -7.08
C ALA A 184 -14.38 -10.94 -6.24
N SER A 185 -15.31 -10.82 -5.30
CA SER A 185 -15.26 -9.80 -4.26
C SER A 185 -15.86 -10.31 -2.95
N PRO A 186 -15.41 -9.83 -1.77
CA PRO A 186 -15.93 -10.27 -0.47
C PRO A 186 -17.45 -10.22 -0.35
N SER A 187 -18.09 -9.19 -0.92
CA SER A 187 -19.53 -8.97 -0.83
C SER A 187 -20.37 -9.81 -1.79
N ARG A 188 -19.78 -10.38 -2.85
CA ARG A 188 -20.53 -11.05 -3.94
C ARG A 188 -20.00 -12.44 -4.32
N GLY A 189 -18.94 -12.90 -3.66
CA GLY A 189 -18.27 -14.14 -4.01
C GLY A 189 -17.65 -14.09 -5.42
N VAL A 190 -17.64 -15.22 -6.10
CA VAL A 190 -17.15 -15.33 -7.49
C VAL A 190 -18.14 -14.67 -8.44
N LEU A 191 -17.67 -13.66 -9.18
CA LEU A 191 -18.45 -12.94 -10.18
C LEU A 191 -18.40 -13.61 -11.55
N ARG A 192 -17.30 -14.33 -11.82
CA ARG A 192 -17.05 -15.03 -13.07
C ARG A 192 -16.20 -16.27 -12.80
N GLU A 193 -16.80 -17.44 -13.01
CA GLU A 193 -16.12 -18.73 -12.86
C GLU A 193 -15.04 -18.91 -13.93
N ASP A 194 -15.40 -18.70 -15.21
CA ASP A 194 -14.47 -18.73 -16.34
C ASP A 194 -13.76 -17.38 -16.50
N PHE A 195 -12.69 -17.20 -15.74
CA PHE A 195 -11.94 -15.94 -15.65
C PHE A 195 -10.66 -15.99 -16.49
N ASP A 196 -10.72 -15.40 -17.69
CA ASP A 196 -9.54 -15.07 -18.49
C ASP A 196 -9.25 -13.56 -18.41
N PRO A 197 -8.21 -13.13 -17.66
CA PRO A 197 -7.89 -11.72 -17.50
C PRO A 197 -7.48 -11.04 -18.80
N ILE A 198 -6.85 -11.77 -19.73
CA ILE A 198 -6.37 -11.22 -21.02
C ILE A 198 -7.58 -10.95 -21.92
N GLN A 199 -8.47 -11.93 -22.08
CA GLN A 199 -9.66 -11.75 -22.92
C GLN A 199 -10.55 -10.61 -22.41
N ILE A 200 -10.71 -10.49 -21.08
CA ILE A 200 -11.47 -9.40 -20.46
C ILE A 200 -10.81 -8.05 -20.73
N ALA A 201 -9.48 -7.95 -20.56
CA ALA A 201 -8.74 -6.72 -20.83
C ALA A 201 -8.83 -6.30 -22.31
N GLN A 202 -8.71 -7.26 -23.24
CA GLN A 202 -8.88 -7.02 -24.68
C GLN A 202 -10.29 -6.52 -25.01
N ALA A 203 -11.31 -7.11 -24.39
CA ALA A 203 -12.69 -6.68 -24.57
C ALA A 203 -12.90 -5.24 -24.08
N TYR A 204 -12.36 -4.89 -22.91
CA TYR A 204 -12.44 -3.52 -22.38
C TYR A 204 -11.67 -2.50 -23.22
N GLU A 205 -10.47 -2.84 -23.70
CA GLU A 205 -9.69 -1.98 -24.57
C GLU A 205 -10.41 -1.74 -25.91
N LYS A 206 -10.92 -2.80 -26.55
CA LYS A 206 -11.68 -2.69 -27.81
C LYS A 206 -12.94 -1.85 -27.64
N ALA A 207 -13.54 -1.94 -26.47
CA ALA A 207 -14.70 -1.15 -26.10
C ALA A 207 -14.29 0.32 -25.78
N GLY A 208 -13.01 0.64 -25.58
CA GLY A 208 -12.55 2.02 -25.44
C GLY A 208 -12.48 2.50 -23.98
N ALA A 209 -12.24 1.57 -23.05
CA ALA A 209 -11.76 1.94 -21.73
C ALA A 209 -10.49 2.80 -21.84
N ALA A 210 -10.42 3.88 -21.06
CA ALA A 210 -9.25 4.76 -21.04
C ALA A 210 -8.08 4.07 -20.33
N CYS A 211 -8.37 3.42 -19.20
CA CYS A 211 -7.44 2.65 -18.41
C CYS A 211 -8.09 1.34 -17.93
N LEU A 212 -7.27 0.40 -17.46
CA LEU A 212 -7.73 -0.81 -16.80
C LEU A 212 -7.32 -0.82 -15.32
N SER A 213 -8.18 -1.33 -14.46
CA SER A 213 -7.90 -1.63 -13.06
C SER A 213 -7.81 -3.14 -12.89
N VAL A 214 -6.70 -3.67 -12.37
CA VAL A 214 -6.51 -5.12 -12.21
C VAL A 214 -6.40 -5.43 -10.73
N LEU A 215 -7.30 -6.27 -10.23
CA LEU A 215 -7.26 -6.74 -8.85
C LEU A 215 -6.11 -7.74 -8.69
N THR A 216 -5.23 -7.45 -7.74
CA THR A 216 -4.04 -8.28 -7.47
C THR A 216 -4.10 -9.01 -6.13
N ASP A 217 -5.04 -8.63 -5.25
CA ASP A 217 -5.27 -9.34 -3.99
C ASP A 217 -5.79 -10.77 -4.22
N LYS A 218 -5.07 -11.74 -3.68
CA LYS A 218 -5.36 -13.17 -3.89
C LYS A 218 -6.47 -13.69 -2.98
N LYS A 219 -6.44 -13.38 -1.68
CA LYS A 219 -7.31 -14.02 -0.69
C LYS A 219 -8.78 -13.58 -0.84
N TYR A 220 -9.02 -12.29 -1.05
CA TYR A 220 -10.34 -11.69 -0.97
C TYR A 220 -10.95 -11.42 -2.36
N PHE A 221 -10.11 -11.16 -3.37
CA PHE A 221 -10.56 -10.86 -4.74
C PHE A 221 -10.23 -11.94 -5.76
N GLN A 222 -9.49 -12.98 -5.37
CA GLN A 222 -8.95 -14.02 -6.25
C GLN A 222 -8.19 -13.44 -7.46
N GLY A 223 -7.56 -12.29 -7.22
CA GLY A 223 -6.65 -11.63 -8.15
C GLY A 223 -5.23 -12.21 -8.07
N SER A 224 -4.34 -11.64 -8.87
CA SER A 224 -2.90 -11.92 -8.78
C SER A 224 -2.08 -10.85 -9.49
N PHE A 225 -0.84 -10.66 -9.05
CA PHE A 225 0.14 -9.86 -9.79
C PHE A 225 0.50 -10.49 -11.15
N GLU A 226 0.37 -11.81 -11.27
CA GLU A 226 0.56 -12.54 -12.52
C GLU A 226 -0.52 -12.18 -13.55
N ASN A 227 -1.76 -11.92 -13.14
CA ASN A 227 -2.81 -11.42 -14.03
C ASN A 227 -2.43 -10.04 -14.61
N LEU A 228 -1.90 -9.14 -13.79
CA LEU A 228 -1.44 -7.81 -14.22
C LEU A 228 -0.31 -7.94 -15.25
N GLU A 229 0.68 -8.79 -14.97
CA GLU A 229 1.80 -9.06 -15.87
C GLU A 229 1.36 -9.73 -17.17
N ALA A 230 0.43 -10.68 -17.10
CA ALA A 230 -0.13 -11.35 -18.27
C ALA A 230 -0.87 -10.36 -19.19
N ILE A 231 -1.69 -9.48 -18.62
CA ILE A 231 -2.40 -8.42 -19.37
C ILE A 231 -1.39 -7.47 -20.04
N ARG A 232 -0.34 -7.06 -19.31
CA ARG A 232 0.73 -6.23 -19.87
C ARG A 232 1.40 -6.91 -21.06
N ASN A 233 1.78 -8.18 -20.90
CA ASN A 233 2.52 -8.95 -21.90
C ASN A 233 1.67 -9.31 -23.12
N ALA A 234 0.34 -9.37 -22.97
CA ALA A 234 -0.59 -9.58 -24.08
C ALA A 234 -0.67 -8.39 -25.06
N GLY A 235 0.02 -7.28 -24.79
CA GLY A 235 0.15 -6.16 -25.73
C GLY A 235 -0.98 -5.13 -25.66
N ILE A 236 -1.90 -5.26 -24.70
CA ILE A 236 -2.89 -4.23 -24.33
C ILE A 236 -2.18 -2.88 -24.22
N LYS A 237 -2.75 -1.82 -24.78
CA LYS A 237 -2.25 -0.43 -24.84
C LYS A 237 -2.81 0.46 -23.73
N CYS A 238 -4.01 0.18 -23.20
CA CYS A 238 -4.53 0.86 -22.02
C CYS A 238 -3.52 0.85 -20.85
N PRO A 239 -3.35 1.97 -20.11
CA PRO A 239 -2.59 1.96 -18.87
C PRO A 239 -3.23 1.10 -17.79
N LEU A 240 -2.41 0.50 -16.92
CA LEU A 240 -2.84 -0.49 -15.92
C LEU A 240 -2.69 0.06 -14.49
N LEU A 241 -3.79 0.13 -13.76
CA LEU A 241 -3.83 0.35 -12.32
C LEU A 241 -3.69 -0.99 -11.59
N CYS A 242 -2.70 -1.07 -10.71
CA CYS A 242 -2.59 -2.14 -9.72
C CYS A 242 -3.55 -1.84 -8.56
N LYS A 243 -4.75 -2.45 -8.57
CA LYS A 243 -5.72 -2.33 -7.49
C LYS A 243 -5.37 -3.38 -6.42
N GLU A 244 -4.69 -2.92 -5.38
CA GLU A 244 -4.17 -3.70 -4.25
C GLU A 244 -4.29 -2.88 -2.97
N PHE A 245 -4.33 -3.56 -1.83
CA PHE A 245 -4.19 -2.94 -0.52
C PHE A 245 -2.71 -2.66 -0.24
N ILE A 246 -2.21 -1.50 -0.66
CA ILE A 246 -0.80 -1.13 -0.45
C ILE A 246 -0.59 -0.68 0.99
N VAL A 247 0.27 -1.41 1.70
CA VAL A 247 0.69 -1.14 3.08
C VAL A 247 2.21 -0.93 3.20
N ASP A 248 2.98 -1.27 2.16
CA ASP A 248 4.43 -1.14 2.12
C ASP A 248 4.91 -0.73 0.73
N VAL A 249 5.97 0.08 0.68
CA VAL A 249 6.61 0.54 -0.56
C VAL A 249 7.09 -0.62 -1.44
N TRP A 250 7.46 -1.76 -0.85
CA TRP A 250 7.82 -2.96 -1.59
C TRP A 250 6.74 -3.35 -2.61
N GLN A 251 5.45 -3.21 -2.27
CA GLN A 251 4.35 -3.52 -3.18
C GLN A 251 4.34 -2.59 -4.39
N ILE A 252 4.71 -1.31 -4.24
CA ILE A 252 4.80 -0.34 -5.36
C ILE A 252 5.89 -0.78 -6.34
N TYR A 253 7.07 -1.14 -5.83
CA TYR A 253 8.15 -1.67 -6.66
C TYR A 253 7.74 -3.00 -7.31
N TYR A 254 7.04 -3.87 -6.59
CA TYR A 254 6.60 -5.15 -7.13
C TYR A 254 5.56 -4.95 -8.25
N ALA A 255 4.53 -4.13 -8.02
CA ALA A 255 3.55 -3.73 -9.03
C ALA A 255 4.23 -3.16 -10.28
N ARG A 256 5.25 -2.31 -10.08
CA ARG A 256 6.04 -1.74 -11.18
C ARG A 256 6.75 -2.82 -12.01
N THR A 257 7.38 -3.81 -11.36
CA THR A 257 8.02 -4.94 -12.07
C THR A 257 7.02 -5.79 -12.84
N LYS A 258 5.76 -5.79 -12.43
CA LYS A 258 4.66 -6.52 -13.07
C LYS A 258 3.93 -5.68 -14.12
N GLY A 259 4.43 -4.47 -14.40
CA GLY A 259 3.92 -3.62 -15.46
C GLY A 259 2.79 -2.70 -15.04
N ALA A 260 2.62 -2.37 -13.76
CA ALA A 260 1.70 -1.29 -13.37
C ALA A 260 2.13 0.07 -13.96
N ASP A 261 1.15 0.90 -14.29
CA ASP A 261 1.30 2.33 -14.61
C ASP A 261 0.75 3.24 -13.50
N ALA A 262 -0.14 2.70 -12.67
CA ALA A 262 -0.67 3.38 -11.51
C ALA A 262 -0.84 2.42 -10.34
N VAL A 263 -0.90 2.96 -9.13
CA VAL A 263 -1.19 2.21 -7.90
C VAL A 263 -2.30 2.89 -7.09
N LEU A 264 -3.00 2.08 -6.30
CA LEU A 264 -4.02 2.54 -5.35
C LEU A 264 -3.39 2.78 -3.97
N LEU A 265 -3.65 3.95 -3.38
CA LEU A 265 -3.39 4.24 -1.97
C LEU A 265 -4.71 4.54 -1.26
N ILE A 266 -4.94 4.00 -0.07
CA ILE A 266 -6.23 4.14 0.63
C ILE A 266 -6.04 5.05 1.85
N ALA A 267 -6.70 6.21 1.86
CA ALA A 267 -6.57 7.21 2.94
C ALA A 267 -7.12 6.72 4.29
N ALA A 268 -8.10 5.79 4.25
CA ALA A 268 -8.63 5.09 5.40
C ALA A 268 -7.59 4.18 6.10
N VAL A 269 -6.49 3.85 5.44
CA VAL A 269 -5.47 2.90 5.92
C VAL A 269 -4.12 3.57 6.15
N LEU A 270 -3.72 4.51 5.29
CA LEU A 270 -2.38 5.08 5.27
C LEU A 270 -2.33 6.46 5.96
N PRO A 271 -1.38 6.67 6.89
CA PRO A 271 -1.06 8.01 7.43
C PRO A 271 -0.63 8.99 6.33
N ASP A 272 -0.76 10.28 6.60
CA ASP A 272 -0.47 11.33 5.62
C ASP A 272 1.01 11.32 5.22
N LEU A 273 1.89 10.98 6.19
CA LEU A 273 3.32 10.81 5.95
C LEU A 273 3.61 9.65 4.98
N ASP A 274 2.92 8.53 5.15
CA ASP A 274 3.07 7.35 4.29
C ASP A 274 2.56 7.66 2.88
N ILE A 275 1.38 8.28 2.74
CA ILE A 275 0.84 8.70 1.43
C ILE A 275 1.82 9.65 0.73
N SER A 276 2.29 10.68 1.44
CA SER A 276 3.24 11.66 0.91
C SER A 276 4.55 11.00 0.44
N TYR A 277 5.06 10.04 1.22
CA TYR A 277 6.28 9.30 0.89
C TYR A 277 6.07 8.37 -0.32
N MET A 278 4.97 7.64 -0.35
CA MET A 278 4.62 6.73 -1.44
C MET A 278 4.38 7.47 -2.75
N ILE A 279 3.73 8.64 -2.74
CA ILE A 279 3.57 9.49 -3.94
C ILE A 279 4.92 9.88 -4.52
N LYS A 280 5.88 10.30 -3.67
CA LYS A 280 7.24 10.64 -4.13
C LYS A 280 7.92 9.45 -4.81
N ILE A 281 7.79 8.26 -4.23
CA ILE A 281 8.32 7.03 -4.83
C ILE A 281 7.63 6.70 -6.15
N CYS A 282 6.30 6.78 -6.21
CA CYS A 282 5.54 6.57 -7.45
C CYS A 282 6.03 7.51 -8.56
N LYS A 283 6.19 8.80 -8.26
CA LYS A 283 6.75 9.78 -9.21
C LYS A 283 8.15 9.40 -9.70
N MET A 284 9.04 8.97 -8.81
CA MET A 284 10.37 8.48 -9.20
C MET A 284 10.31 7.24 -10.10
N LEU A 285 9.29 6.40 -9.95
CA LEU A 285 9.08 5.19 -10.75
C LEU A 285 8.25 5.42 -12.02
N GLY A 286 7.78 6.66 -12.24
CA GLY A 286 6.88 7.04 -13.33
C GLY A 286 5.41 6.61 -13.14
N LEU A 287 5.05 6.13 -11.95
CA LEU A 287 3.70 5.65 -11.63
C LEU A 287 2.77 6.79 -11.24
N ALA A 288 1.54 6.76 -11.75
CA ALA A 288 0.45 7.57 -11.21
C ALA A 288 -0.06 6.98 -9.88
N THR A 289 -0.68 7.82 -9.05
CA THR A 289 -1.22 7.42 -7.76
C THR A 289 -2.69 7.80 -7.68
N LEU A 290 -3.57 6.80 -7.52
CA LEU A 290 -4.98 7.00 -7.23
C LEU A 290 -5.17 6.91 -5.71
N VAL A 291 -5.49 8.05 -5.07
CA VAL A 291 -5.73 8.08 -3.62
C VAL A 291 -7.22 7.95 -3.35
N GLU A 292 -7.62 6.82 -2.77
CA GLU A 292 -9.01 6.49 -2.46
C GLU A 292 -9.43 7.10 -1.11
N VAL A 293 -10.58 7.78 -1.11
CA VAL A 293 -11.23 8.41 0.04
C VAL A 293 -12.70 8.01 0.12
N HIS A 294 -13.24 7.99 1.32
CA HIS A 294 -14.62 7.58 1.62
C HIS A 294 -15.43 8.69 2.28
N ASP A 295 -14.79 9.54 3.09
CA ASP A 295 -15.48 10.55 3.87
C ASP A 295 -14.77 11.92 3.81
N GLU A 296 -15.44 12.91 4.40
CA GLU A 296 -14.97 14.29 4.49
C GLU A 296 -13.58 14.43 5.11
N ARG A 297 -13.31 13.65 6.16
CA ARG A 297 -12.06 13.76 6.92
C ARG A 297 -10.90 13.21 6.10
N GLU A 298 -11.11 12.10 5.43
CA GLU A 298 -10.14 11.53 4.49
C GLU A 298 -9.86 12.50 3.34
N MET A 299 -10.90 13.10 2.77
CA MET A 299 -10.75 14.11 1.72
C MET A 299 -9.95 15.32 2.22
N ASP A 300 -10.29 15.87 3.39
CA ASP A 300 -9.60 17.04 3.95
C ASP A 300 -8.11 16.78 4.19
N ARG A 301 -7.75 15.58 4.67
CA ARG A 301 -6.36 15.14 4.81
C ARG A 301 -5.65 15.06 3.46
N VAL A 302 -6.25 14.35 2.50
CA VAL A 302 -5.64 14.13 1.19
C VAL A 302 -5.44 15.44 0.43
N LEU A 303 -6.36 16.41 0.55
CA LEU A 303 -6.23 17.71 -0.10
C LEU A 303 -5.08 18.57 0.46
N GLN A 304 -4.59 18.30 1.66
CA GLN A 304 -3.41 18.96 2.25
C GLN A 304 -2.08 18.36 1.75
N ILE A 305 -2.11 17.19 1.12
CA ILE A 305 -0.91 16.52 0.62
C ILE A 305 -0.52 17.09 -0.74
N ASP A 306 0.75 17.45 -0.90
CA ASP A 306 1.29 17.95 -2.16
C ASP A 306 1.47 16.84 -3.19
N GLY A 307 1.15 17.17 -4.44
CA GLY A 307 1.42 16.31 -5.58
C GLY A 307 0.38 15.23 -5.84
N ILE A 308 -0.80 15.32 -5.23
CA ILE A 308 -1.99 14.54 -5.59
C ILE A 308 -2.48 14.97 -6.97
N GLU A 309 -2.70 13.99 -7.85
CA GLU A 309 -3.21 14.21 -9.22
C GLU A 309 -4.55 13.50 -9.45
N LEU A 310 -4.78 12.38 -8.77
CA LEU A 310 -6.00 11.57 -8.86
C LEU A 310 -6.55 11.28 -7.46
N ILE A 311 -7.84 11.55 -7.26
CA ILE A 311 -8.58 11.16 -6.06
C ILE A 311 -9.73 10.24 -6.48
N GLY A 312 -9.82 9.06 -5.87
CA GLY A 312 -10.92 8.13 -6.03
C GLY A 312 -11.92 8.29 -4.90
N ILE A 313 -13.18 8.63 -5.21
CA ILE A 313 -14.26 8.65 -4.22
C ILE A 313 -14.95 7.30 -4.26
N ASN A 314 -14.76 6.49 -3.21
CA ASN A 314 -15.42 5.20 -3.10
C ASN A 314 -16.77 5.34 -2.41
N ASN A 315 -17.84 5.24 -3.19
CA ASN A 315 -19.22 5.37 -2.71
C ASN A 315 -19.69 4.16 -1.90
N ARG A 316 -18.88 3.09 -1.79
CA ARG A 316 -19.19 1.91 -1.00
C ARG A 316 -18.64 2.08 0.42
N ASN A 317 -19.50 1.99 1.41
CA ASN A 317 -19.07 1.85 2.79
C ASN A 317 -18.42 0.47 2.98
N LEU A 318 -17.17 0.43 3.47
CA LEU A 318 -16.42 -0.83 3.62
C LEU A 318 -16.84 -1.65 4.85
N GLU A 319 -17.61 -1.09 5.76
CA GLU A 319 -18.16 -1.78 6.93
C GLU A 319 -19.53 -2.40 6.61
N THR A 320 -20.42 -1.68 5.91
CA THR A 320 -21.78 -2.15 5.61
C THR A 320 -21.97 -2.68 4.19
N PHE A 321 -21.00 -2.42 3.30
CA PHE A 321 -21.09 -2.65 1.84
C PHE A 321 -22.21 -1.92 1.11
N GLU A 322 -22.97 -1.07 1.80
CA GLU A 322 -23.95 -0.18 1.20
C GLU A 322 -23.26 0.83 0.29
N VAL A 323 -23.98 1.23 -0.77
CA VAL A 323 -23.43 2.13 -1.78
C VAL A 323 -24.32 3.35 -1.91
N ASP A 324 -23.72 4.52 -1.73
CA ASP A 324 -24.41 5.81 -1.79
C ASP A 324 -23.64 6.77 -2.71
N THR A 325 -24.17 6.98 -3.91
CA THR A 325 -23.57 7.90 -4.91
C THR A 325 -23.70 9.37 -4.50
N SER A 326 -24.58 9.72 -3.56
CA SER A 326 -24.71 11.09 -3.04
C SER A 326 -23.46 11.53 -2.27
N ASN A 327 -22.65 10.57 -1.78
CA ASN A 327 -21.37 10.83 -1.14
C ASN A 327 -20.41 11.59 -2.07
N THR A 328 -20.37 11.24 -3.36
CA THR A 328 -19.56 11.96 -4.34
C THR A 328 -19.93 13.45 -4.39
N LYS A 329 -21.23 13.76 -4.41
CA LYS A 329 -21.70 15.16 -4.40
C LYS A 329 -21.28 15.86 -3.10
N LYS A 330 -21.52 15.23 -1.96
CA LYS A 330 -21.18 15.74 -0.63
C LYS A 330 -19.69 16.09 -0.48
N LEU A 331 -18.79 15.26 -1.03
CA LEU A 331 -17.34 15.48 -0.94
C LEU A 331 -16.82 16.53 -1.91
N LEU A 332 -17.53 16.79 -3.02
CA LEU A 332 -17.15 17.78 -4.03
C LEU A 332 -17.83 19.14 -3.84
N GLU A 333 -18.77 19.26 -2.91
CA GLU A 333 -19.42 20.52 -2.59
C GLU A 333 -18.52 21.46 -1.78
N GLY A 334 -18.76 22.76 -1.92
CA GLY A 334 -18.09 23.80 -1.15
C GLY A 334 -16.60 23.95 -1.45
N GLU A 335 -15.81 24.17 -0.39
CA GLU A 335 -14.39 24.48 -0.45
C GLU A 335 -13.55 23.34 -1.05
N ARG A 336 -13.89 22.08 -0.75
CA ARG A 336 -13.15 20.91 -1.26
C ARG A 336 -13.17 20.85 -2.78
N GLY A 337 -14.34 21.03 -3.38
CA GLY A 337 -14.49 21.08 -4.83
C GLY A 337 -13.71 22.23 -5.46
N GLU A 338 -13.64 23.37 -4.78
CA GLU A 338 -12.86 24.52 -5.24
C GLU A 338 -11.35 24.24 -5.21
N ILE A 339 -10.84 23.67 -4.12
CA ILE A 339 -9.44 23.24 -4.01
C ILE A 339 -9.10 22.20 -5.10
N ILE A 340 -9.97 21.22 -5.33
CA ILE A 340 -9.81 20.20 -6.37
C ILE A 340 -9.69 20.84 -7.76
N ARG A 341 -10.56 21.82 -8.07
CA ARG A 341 -10.50 22.55 -9.34
C ARG A 341 -9.23 23.38 -9.47
N GLN A 342 -8.85 24.11 -8.42
CA GLN A 342 -7.64 24.94 -8.41
C GLN A 342 -6.36 24.13 -8.58
N LYS A 343 -6.30 22.92 -8.00
CA LYS A 343 -5.17 21.99 -8.13
C LYS A 343 -5.21 21.13 -9.39
N ASP A 344 -6.23 21.26 -10.25
CA ASP A 344 -6.51 20.39 -11.41
C ASP A 344 -6.47 18.89 -11.07
N ILE A 345 -7.00 18.52 -9.90
CA ILE A 345 -7.08 17.12 -9.48
C ILE A 345 -8.22 16.44 -10.26
N ILE A 346 -7.94 15.27 -10.82
CA ILE A 346 -8.96 14.44 -11.47
C ILE A 346 -9.66 13.62 -10.39
N VAL A 347 -10.96 13.79 -10.29
CA VAL A 347 -11.80 12.96 -9.43
C VAL A 347 -12.30 11.76 -10.22
N VAL A 348 -12.09 10.58 -9.65
CA VAL A 348 -12.60 9.29 -10.11
C VAL A 348 -13.75 8.88 -9.21
N GLY A 349 -14.96 8.74 -9.75
CA GLY A 349 -16.07 8.11 -9.04
C GLY A 349 -15.88 6.59 -8.99
N GLU A 350 -16.02 5.97 -7.83
CA GLU A 350 -15.89 4.52 -7.65
C GLU A 350 -17.11 3.93 -6.95
N SER A 351 -17.51 2.73 -7.39
CA SER A 351 -18.71 2.02 -6.90
C SER A 351 -20.05 2.74 -7.18
N GLY A 352 -21.13 1.96 -7.28
CA GLY A 352 -22.51 2.47 -7.18
C GLY A 352 -23.13 3.05 -8.44
N MET A 353 -22.31 3.35 -9.44
CA MET A 353 -22.82 3.69 -10.74
C MET A 353 -23.16 2.39 -11.47
N PHE A 354 -24.32 2.32 -12.11
CA PHE A 354 -24.76 1.14 -12.87
C PHE A 354 -25.52 1.49 -14.15
N THR A 355 -26.03 2.70 -14.23
CA THR A 355 -26.89 3.22 -15.29
C THR A 355 -26.31 4.50 -15.90
N PRO A 356 -26.72 4.89 -17.12
CA PRO A 356 -26.37 6.19 -17.68
C PRO A 356 -26.77 7.39 -16.82
N ASP A 357 -27.87 7.27 -16.05
CA ASP A 357 -28.34 8.32 -15.15
C ASP A 357 -27.39 8.52 -13.97
N ASP A 358 -26.86 7.43 -13.40
CA ASP A 358 -25.84 7.51 -12.34
C ASP A 358 -24.59 8.25 -12.82
N ILE A 359 -24.23 8.05 -14.10
CA ILE A 359 -23.04 8.62 -14.71
C ILE A 359 -23.25 10.09 -15.01
N SER A 360 -24.43 10.44 -15.52
CA SER A 360 -24.85 11.83 -15.72
C SER A 360 -24.87 12.58 -14.39
N TYR A 361 -25.34 11.94 -13.32
CA TYR A 361 -25.36 12.50 -11.97
C TYR A 361 -23.94 12.83 -11.48
N VAL A 362 -23.00 11.89 -11.54
CA VAL A 362 -21.61 12.16 -11.09
C VAL A 362 -20.85 13.09 -12.03
N GLN A 363 -21.15 13.06 -13.33
CA GLN A 363 -20.56 14.01 -14.27
C GLN A 363 -20.96 15.45 -13.91
N ALA A 364 -22.22 15.68 -13.57
CA ALA A 364 -22.73 16.99 -13.17
C ALA A 364 -22.08 17.51 -11.87
N THR A 365 -21.53 16.64 -11.01
CA THR A 365 -20.79 17.04 -9.81
C THR A 365 -19.32 17.36 -10.07
N GLY A 366 -18.84 17.18 -11.31
CA GLY A 366 -17.46 17.49 -11.72
C GLY A 366 -16.53 16.28 -11.78
N VAL A 367 -17.06 15.06 -11.68
CA VAL A 367 -16.28 13.82 -11.86
C VAL A 367 -15.84 13.68 -13.31
N LYS A 368 -14.53 13.48 -13.52
CA LYS A 368 -13.91 13.39 -14.86
C LYS A 368 -13.58 11.94 -15.26
N ALA A 369 -13.66 10.99 -14.33
CA ALA A 369 -13.43 9.58 -14.59
C ALA A 369 -14.28 8.67 -13.69
N VAL A 370 -14.55 7.45 -14.10
CA VAL A 370 -15.36 6.48 -13.35
C VAL A 370 -14.71 5.10 -13.39
N SER A 371 -14.83 4.34 -12.29
CA SER A 371 -14.30 2.98 -12.18
C SER A 371 -15.43 1.93 -12.09
N PHE A 372 -15.38 0.90 -12.94
CA PHE A 372 -16.47 -0.09 -13.11
C PHE A 372 -15.99 -1.52 -13.36
N SER A 373 -16.71 -2.51 -12.82
CA SER A 373 -16.30 -3.94 -12.86
C SER A 373 -17.26 -4.92 -13.54
N ASN A 374 -18.36 -4.47 -14.16
CA ASN A 374 -19.36 -5.39 -14.71
C ASN A 374 -19.30 -5.44 -16.25
N LEU A 375 -18.63 -6.44 -16.83
CA LEU A 375 -18.40 -6.57 -18.27
C LEU A 375 -19.67 -6.36 -19.14
N HIS A 376 -20.80 -6.99 -18.80
CA HIS A 376 -22.03 -6.83 -19.61
C HIS A 376 -22.55 -5.40 -19.59
N ARG A 377 -22.52 -4.76 -18.42
CA ARG A 377 -22.91 -3.35 -18.30
C ARG A 377 -21.84 -2.41 -18.83
N THR A 378 -20.57 -2.76 -18.76
CA THR A 378 -19.46 -2.00 -19.34
C THR A 378 -19.52 -2.00 -20.85
N MET A 379 -19.87 -3.13 -21.49
CA MET A 379 -20.06 -3.18 -22.93
C MET A 379 -21.28 -2.36 -23.38
N VAL A 380 -22.39 -2.40 -22.63
CA VAL A 380 -23.58 -1.55 -22.90
C VAL A 380 -23.28 -0.07 -22.65
N PHE A 381 -22.59 0.25 -21.55
CA PHE A 381 -22.14 1.59 -21.17
C PHE A 381 -21.27 2.18 -22.27
N ILE A 382 -20.30 1.42 -22.75
CA ILE A 382 -19.46 1.83 -23.86
C ILE A 382 -20.28 2.01 -25.14
N SER A 383 -21.18 1.08 -25.46
CA SER A 383 -21.97 1.14 -26.70
C SER A 383 -22.91 2.36 -26.71
N PHE A 384 -23.47 2.72 -25.55
CA PHE A 384 -24.28 3.92 -25.37
C PHE A 384 -23.46 5.21 -25.56
N PHE A 385 -22.23 5.26 -25.01
CA PHE A 385 -21.35 6.42 -25.13
C PHE A 385 -20.73 6.54 -26.53
N PHE A 386 -20.45 5.42 -27.21
CA PHE A 386 -20.02 5.41 -28.62
C PHE A 386 -21.13 5.93 -29.55
N PHE A 387 -22.40 5.58 -29.30
CA PHE A 387 -23.53 6.06 -30.11
C PHE A 387 -23.78 7.57 -29.93
N LEU A 388 -23.68 8.10 -28.71
CA LEU A 388 -23.78 9.54 -28.45
C LEU A 388 -22.60 10.32 -29.05
N GLY A 389 -21.38 9.79 -28.96
CA GLY A 389 -20.19 10.39 -29.57
C GLY A 389 -20.26 10.44 -31.11
N ILE A 390 -20.87 9.43 -31.75
CA ILE A 390 -21.10 9.44 -33.20
C ILE A 390 -22.21 10.43 -33.58
N MET A 391 -23.27 10.58 -32.78
CA MET A 391 -24.30 11.58 -33.06
C MET A 391 -23.78 13.03 -32.95
N SER A 392 -22.81 13.30 -32.06
CA SER A 392 -22.17 14.62 -31.99
C SER A 392 -21.22 14.92 -33.16
N ILE A 393 -20.80 13.91 -33.92
CA ILE A 393 -19.94 14.06 -35.12
C ILE A 393 -20.79 14.25 -36.40
N TRP A 394 -22.11 14.05 -36.34
CA TRP A 394 -23.02 14.21 -37.48
C TRP A 394 -23.99 15.41 -37.36
N VAL A 395 -23.87 16.23 -36.31
CA VAL A 395 -24.73 17.41 -36.06
C VAL A 395 -23.94 18.73 -35.96
N LEU A 396 -22.65 18.73 -36.34
CA LEU A 396 -21.87 19.94 -36.66
C LEU A 396 -21.22 19.72 -38.03
#